data_AF-A0AAB0A2H4-F1
#
_entry.id   AF-A0AAB0A2H4-F1
#
_cell.length_a   1.000
_cell.length_b   1.000
_cell.length_c   1.000
_cell.angle_alpha   90.00
_cell.angle_beta   90.00
_cell.angle_gamma   90.00
#
_symmetry.space_group_name_H-M   'P 1'
#
loop_
_entity.id
_entity.type
_entity.pdbx_description
1 polymer ?
#
loop_
_entity_poly.entity_id
_entity_poly.type
_entity_poly.pdbx_seq_one_letter_code
_entity_poly.pdbx_strand_id
1 'polypeptide(L)'
;MREPYDVDGVEGRSIELQCPITVPLYEVSMVLWFKDNAGIPLYSVDVRDRIGRQPAHWSAPEVFGSRAKFNIDKSPASLLIKNLKRHDQGIYRCRIDFRTIQTQTYRYNLSVIVLPEQPVVLDRWGRLMNGTKLGPKEEGDDVVITCRVSGGRPQPEVRWLINGVIVDDQYEQNSGDIIENRLLWPTIQRSDLNSIFTCQTMNTKLVEAKETSYVLDLHLKPLSVKIIDPPQALVAENRYEVSCRSWGSRPHAIITWYKGRREMTHTKDDTQNHNNTVSTLVFSPKIDDDGKNMTCRAENPAVKGWFLQTTWKMNVVYAPLVSIQLGSTLVADDIKEGDDVYFECHVKSNPSWKKLLWFHDDTLLLHNASARVIQTNQSLVLQKVVKQSAGYYACSAINGEGETVSNQQFLRVKHSQQRTVVALGAGQRGRVRGDTSRGATRKFSRKGITINNKELSNRMRSPRRFA
;
A
#
# COMPACT_ATOMS: atom_id res chain seq x y z
N MET A 1 -56.89 50.13 16.60
CA MET A 1 -55.46 50.50 16.45
C MET A 1 -54.80 49.45 15.57
N ARG A 2 -53.95 49.84 14.62
CA ARG A 2 -53.20 48.87 13.81
C ARG A 2 -52.12 48.18 14.67
N GLU A 3 -51.93 46.89 14.48
CA GLU A 3 -50.87 46.13 15.13
C GLU A 3 -49.48 46.65 14.71
N PRO A 4 -48.47 46.62 15.60
CA PRO A 4 -47.11 46.98 15.24
C PRO A 4 -46.54 46.02 14.19
N TYR A 5 -45.71 46.53 13.28
CA TYR A 5 -44.93 45.68 12.37
C TYR A 5 -43.73 45.09 13.10
N ASP A 6 -43.56 43.77 13.08
CA ASP A 6 -42.38 43.13 13.65
C ASP A 6 -41.15 43.40 12.78
N VAL A 7 -40.06 43.81 13.43
CA VAL A 7 -38.78 44.07 12.78
C VAL A 7 -37.65 43.50 13.63
N ASP A 8 -36.79 42.72 13.00
CA ASP A 8 -35.64 42.11 13.65
C ASP A 8 -34.35 42.87 13.30
N GLY A 9 -33.57 43.23 14.32
CA GLY A 9 -32.27 43.88 14.16
C GLY A 9 -31.17 43.10 14.87
N VAL A 10 -29.99 43.03 14.26
CA VAL A 10 -28.84 42.32 14.85
C VAL A 10 -28.04 43.27 15.74
N GLU A 11 -27.69 42.83 16.96
CA GLU A 11 -26.84 43.58 17.90
C GLU A 11 -25.54 44.05 17.21
N GLY A 12 -25.20 45.32 17.40
CA GLY A 12 -24.03 45.96 16.81
C GLY A 12 -24.21 46.40 15.34
N ARG A 13 -25.23 45.94 14.62
CA ARG A 13 -25.55 46.38 13.25
C ARG A 13 -26.44 47.63 13.25
N SER A 14 -26.73 48.15 12.06
CA SER A 14 -27.68 49.25 11.89
C SER A 14 -29.03 48.70 11.42
N ILE A 15 -30.11 49.36 11.81
CA ILE A 15 -31.48 49.05 11.40
C ILE A 15 -32.20 50.32 10.95
N GLU A 16 -33.15 50.17 10.05
CA GLU A 16 -34.01 51.26 9.61
C GLU A 16 -35.47 50.97 9.93
N LEU A 17 -36.09 51.88 10.66
CA LEU A 17 -37.53 51.86 10.90
C LEU A 17 -38.19 52.83 9.94
N GLN A 18 -39.09 52.32 9.11
CA GLN A 18 -39.77 53.15 8.11
C GLN A 18 -40.72 54.14 8.77
N CYS A 19 -40.92 55.29 8.16
CA CYS A 19 -41.99 56.21 8.49
C CYS A 19 -42.41 56.93 7.22
N PRO A 20 -43.19 56.25 6.37
CA PRO A 20 -43.51 56.75 5.04
C PRO A 20 -44.22 58.10 5.08
N ILE A 21 -43.68 59.08 4.35
CA ILE A 21 -44.31 60.37 4.11
C ILE A 21 -44.84 60.34 2.67
N THR A 22 -46.16 60.29 2.52
CA THR A 22 -46.82 60.15 1.21
C THR A 22 -47.32 61.46 0.62
N VAL A 23 -47.07 62.59 1.30
CA VAL A 23 -47.48 63.93 0.90
C VAL A 23 -46.26 64.82 0.67
N PRO A 24 -46.38 65.93 -0.08
CA PRO A 24 -45.29 66.87 -0.25
C PRO A 24 -44.74 67.38 1.10
N LEU A 25 -43.42 67.55 1.19
CA LEU A 25 -42.75 67.94 2.44
C LEU A 25 -43.22 69.28 3.02
N TYR A 26 -43.80 70.19 2.22
CA TYR A 26 -44.34 71.45 2.71
C TYR A 26 -45.60 71.27 3.57
N GLU A 27 -46.31 70.14 3.43
CA GLU A 27 -47.46 69.78 4.28
C GLU A 27 -47.01 69.20 5.63
N VAL A 28 -45.76 68.77 5.75
CA VAL A 28 -45.21 68.16 6.97
C VAL A 28 -44.78 69.26 7.94
N SER A 29 -45.26 69.17 9.18
CA SER A 29 -44.86 70.05 10.27
C SER A 29 -43.73 69.43 11.08
N MET A 30 -43.93 68.21 11.60
CA MET A 30 -42.98 67.56 12.49
C MET A 30 -43.04 66.03 12.36
N VAL A 31 -41.88 65.38 12.50
CA VAL A 31 -41.78 63.92 12.62
C VAL A 31 -41.25 63.58 14.02
N LEU A 32 -41.97 62.73 14.75
CA LEU A 32 -41.69 62.38 16.14
C LEU A 32 -41.61 60.86 16.28
N TRP A 33 -40.59 60.38 16.99
CA TRP A 33 -40.43 58.97 17.34
C TRP A 33 -40.53 58.78 18.83
N PHE A 34 -41.26 57.76 19.25
CA PHE A 34 -41.47 57.37 20.64
C PHE A 34 -41.09 55.89 20.80
N LYS A 35 -40.72 55.48 22.01
CA LYS A 35 -40.56 54.07 22.40
C LYS A 35 -41.52 53.74 23.54
N ASP A 36 -42.13 52.58 23.47
CA ASP A 36 -43.06 52.02 24.44
C ASP A 36 -44.20 53.00 24.76
N ASN A 37 -44.55 53.17 26.04
CA ASN A 37 -45.53 54.14 26.52
C ASN A 37 -44.90 55.47 26.95
N ALA A 38 -43.68 55.79 26.51
CA ALA A 38 -43.03 57.04 26.85
C ALA A 38 -43.88 58.23 26.35
N GLY A 39 -44.22 59.15 27.26
CA GLY A 39 -44.98 60.36 26.94
C GLY A 39 -44.16 61.43 26.20
N ILE A 40 -42.83 61.28 26.17
CA ILE A 40 -41.89 62.18 25.52
C ILE A 40 -41.29 61.53 24.26
N PRO A 41 -41.08 62.29 23.18
CA PRO A 41 -40.40 61.77 21.99
C PRO A 41 -38.93 61.49 22.31
N LEU A 42 -38.36 60.47 21.68
CA LEU A 42 -36.95 60.10 21.74
C LEU A 42 -36.14 60.66 20.56
N TYR A 43 -36.83 60.99 19.47
CA TYR A 43 -36.24 61.64 18.32
C TYR A 43 -37.28 62.54 17.65
N SER A 44 -36.89 63.74 17.23
CA SER A 44 -37.78 64.69 16.56
C SER A 44 -37.09 65.37 15.39
N VAL A 45 -37.83 65.64 14.32
CA VAL A 45 -37.42 66.48 13.19
C VAL A 45 -38.46 67.56 12.98
N ASP A 46 -38.04 68.82 13.09
CA ASP A 46 -38.88 69.98 12.79
C ASP A 46 -38.67 70.41 11.33
N VAL A 47 -39.75 70.37 10.55
CA VAL A 47 -39.75 70.64 9.11
C VAL A 47 -40.32 72.03 8.81
N ARG A 48 -40.73 72.80 9.82
CA ARG A 48 -41.42 74.09 9.66
C ARG A 48 -40.54 75.19 9.08
N ASP A 49 -39.24 75.21 9.41
CA ASP A 49 -38.30 76.31 9.10
C ASP A 49 -37.40 76.05 7.88
N ARG A 50 -37.94 75.43 6.81
CA ARG A 50 -37.18 75.06 5.59
C ARG A 50 -36.84 76.23 4.65
N ILE A 51 -36.35 77.37 5.15
CA ILE A 51 -35.68 78.36 4.29
C ILE A 51 -34.17 78.13 4.35
N GLY A 52 -33.66 77.27 3.46
CA GLY A 52 -32.22 77.14 3.17
C GLY A 52 -31.34 76.41 4.20
N ARG A 53 -31.91 75.75 5.22
CA ARG A 53 -31.15 74.99 6.25
C ARG A 53 -31.67 73.55 6.40
N GLN A 54 -30.77 72.65 6.81
CA GLN A 54 -31.12 71.28 7.21
C GLN A 54 -32.17 71.32 8.34
N PRO A 55 -33.20 70.44 8.32
CA PRO A 55 -34.21 70.39 9.39
C PRO A 55 -33.57 70.28 10.77
N ALA A 56 -34.04 71.09 11.72
CA ALA A 56 -33.62 70.95 13.10
C ALA A 56 -34.08 69.58 13.61
N HIS A 57 -33.15 68.83 14.21
CA HIS A 57 -33.47 67.53 14.80
C HIS A 57 -32.94 67.46 16.23
N TRP A 58 -33.58 66.62 17.02
CA TRP A 58 -33.16 66.30 18.38
C TRP A 58 -33.24 64.79 18.58
N SER A 59 -32.26 64.24 19.29
CA SER A 59 -32.13 62.82 19.61
C SER A 59 -31.81 62.70 21.10
N ALA A 60 -32.59 61.91 21.83
CA ALA A 60 -32.43 61.72 23.27
C ALA A 60 -31.01 61.20 23.59
N PRO A 61 -30.18 61.95 24.34
CA PRO A 61 -28.78 61.60 24.58
C PRO A 61 -28.58 60.22 25.23
N GLU A 62 -29.44 59.88 26.18
CA GLU A 62 -29.35 58.63 26.97
C GLU A 62 -29.91 57.41 26.24
N VAL A 63 -30.68 57.60 25.18
CA VAL A 63 -31.27 56.50 24.41
C VAL A 63 -30.49 56.27 23.13
N PHE A 64 -30.58 57.19 22.18
CA PHE A 64 -29.89 57.05 20.90
C PHE A 64 -28.62 57.87 20.81
N GLY A 65 -28.55 59.02 21.49
CA GLY A 65 -27.44 59.97 21.30
C GLY A 65 -27.22 60.25 19.81
N SER A 66 -25.98 60.11 19.34
CA SER A 66 -25.60 60.28 17.93
C SER A 66 -25.86 59.06 17.03
N ARG A 67 -26.44 57.97 17.56
CA ARG A 67 -26.65 56.72 16.82
C ARG A 67 -27.87 56.76 15.90
N ALA A 68 -28.83 57.64 16.15
CA ALA A 68 -30.04 57.77 15.34
C ALA A 68 -29.95 58.92 14.34
N LYS A 69 -30.41 58.70 13.11
CA LYS A 69 -30.54 59.73 12.08
C LYS A 69 -31.78 59.47 11.23
N PHE A 70 -32.68 60.45 11.17
CA PHE A 70 -33.84 60.38 10.29
C PHE A 70 -33.48 60.87 8.89
N ASN A 71 -33.82 60.08 7.87
CA ASN A 71 -33.65 60.44 6.47
C ASN A 71 -35.02 60.72 5.85
N ILE A 72 -35.35 62.02 5.78
CA ILE A 72 -36.64 62.52 5.29
C ILE A 72 -36.74 62.50 3.76
N ASP A 73 -35.61 62.58 3.06
CA ASP A 73 -35.57 62.64 1.59
C ASP A 73 -35.49 61.24 0.95
N LYS A 74 -35.36 60.18 1.77
CA LYS A 74 -35.44 58.77 1.33
C LYS A 74 -36.90 58.39 1.05
N SER A 75 -37.13 57.49 0.09
CA SER A 75 -38.44 56.92 -0.21
C SER A 75 -38.45 55.41 0.06
N PRO A 76 -39.16 54.90 1.09
CA PRO A 76 -39.85 55.66 2.14
C PRO A 76 -38.87 56.31 3.13
N ALA A 77 -39.30 57.42 3.75
CA ALA A 77 -38.53 58.08 4.79
C ALA A 77 -38.34 57.13 5.99
N SER A 78 -37.21 57.20 6.69
CA SER A 78 -36.87 56.22 7.73
C SER A 78 -35.95 56.77 8.79
N LEU A 79 -36.04 56.19 9.98
CA LEU A 79 -35.10 56.40 11.08
C LEU A 79 -34.03 55.31 11.04
N LEU A 80 -32.79 55.70 10.72
CA LEU A 80 -31.62 54.83 10.83
C LEU A 80 -31.12 54.85 12.28
N ILE A 81 -31.04 53.67 12.91
CA ILE A 81 -30.43 53.47 14.23
C ILE A 81 -29.15 52.66 14.02
N LYS A 82 -27.99 53.24 14.34
CA LYS A 82 -26.67 52.59 14.24
C LYS A 82 -26.29 51.86 15.53
N ASN A 83 -25.44 50.84 15.41
CA ASN A 83 -24.87 50.11 16.55
C ASN A 83 -25.95 49.70 17.56
N LEU A 84 -26.91 48.92 17.08
CA LEU A 84 -28.08 48.49 17.84
C LEU A 84 -27.65 47.78 19.14
N LYS A 85 -28.29 48.12 20.25
CA LYS A 85 -28.01 47.56 21.57
C LYS A 85 -29.18 46.69 22.04
N ARG A 86 -28.94 45.73 22.93
CA ARG A 86 -30.01 44.89 23.51
C ARG A 86 -31.16 45.69 24.10
N HIS A 87 -30.86 46.79 24.78
CA HIS A 87 -31.87 47.67 25.38
C HIS A 87 -32.62 48.52 24.35
N ASP A 88 -32.22 48.55 23.08
CA ASP A 88 -32.99 49.20 22.02
C ASP A 88 -34.26 48.40 21.66
N GLN A 89 -34.39 47.14 22.09
CA GLN A 89 -35.60 46.34 21.93
C GLN A 89 -36.83 47.04 22.54
N GLY A 90 -37.96 46.98 21.85
CA GLY A 90 -39.24 47.56 22.31
C GLY A 90 -40.14 48.02 21.17
N ILE A 91 -41.26 48.65 21.53
CA ILE A 91 -42.25 49.11 20.54
C ILE A 91 -41.97 50.56 20.17
N TYR A 92 -41.63 50.82 18.92
CA TYR A 92 -41.44 52.17 18.40
C TYR A 92 -42.68 52.70 17.73
N ARG A 93 -42.95 53.99 17.90
CA ARG A 93 -44.04 54.69 17.21
C ARG A 93 -43.50 55.91 16.49
N CYS A 94 -43.60 55.92 15.17
CA CYS A 94 -43.45 57.15 14.40
C CYS A 94 -44.79 57.89 14.36
N ARG A 95 -44.75 59.21 14.55
CA ARG A 95 -45.88 60.14 14.43
C ARG A 95 -45.47 61.26 13.48
N ILE A 96 -46.26 61.49 12.44
CA ILE A 96 -46.07 62.59 11.50
C ILE A 96 -47.22 63.57 11.70
N ASP A 97 -46.89 64.79 12.09
CA ASP A 97 -47.85 65.90 12.18
C ASP A 97 -47.78 66.73 10.90
N PHE A 98 -48.95 67.04 10.36
CA PHE A 98 -49.10 67.83 9.14
C PHE A 98 -49.74 69.18 9.46
N ARG A 99 -49.61 70.13 8.53
CA ARG A 99 -50.17 71.49 8.69
C ARG A 99 -51.69 71.50 8.56
N THR A 100 -52.22 70.72 7.61
CA THR A 100 -53.63 70.80 7.18
C THR A 100 -54.38 69.47 7.31
N ILE A 101 -53.67 68.34 7.34
CA ILE A 101 -54.26 66.99 7.38
C ILE A 101 -54.05 66.31 8.74
N GLN A 102 -54.78 65.23 8.98
CA GLN A 102 -54.69 64.45 10.22
C GLN A 102 -53.33 63.80 10.40
N THR A 103 -52.83 63.82 11.64
CA THR A 103 -51.61 63.13 12.07
C THR A 103 -51.63 61.65 11.68
N GLN A 104 -50.53 61.16 11.10
CA GLN A 104 -50.34 59.75 10.80
C GLN A 104 -49.40 59.09 11.81
N THR A 105 -49.62 57.80 12.09
CA THR A 105 -48.76 57.04 12.99
C THR A 105 -48.46 55.64 12.46
N TYR A 106 -47.22 55.20 12.67
CA TYR A 106 -46.71 53.87 12.33
C TYR A 106 -46.09 53.24 13.57
N ARG A 107 -46.32 51.96 13.81
CA ARG A 107 -45.79 51.23 14.99
C ARG A 107 -44.92 50.06 14.54
N TYR A 108 -43.81 49.86 15.23
CA TYR A 108 -42.86 48.78 14.98
C TYR A 108 -42.55 48.07 16.28
N ASN A 109 -42.53 46.75 16.29
CA ASN A 109 -42.03 45.95 17.39
C ASN A 109 -40.61 45.51 17.04
N LEU A 110 -39.61 46.17 17.63
CA LEU A 110 -38.21 45.92 17.34
C LEU A 110 -37.68 44.84 18.29
N SER A 111 -37.34 43.67 17.74
CA SER A 111 -36.62 42.61 18.45
C SER A 111 -35.13 42.68 18.15
N VAL A 112 -34.29 42.56 19.18
CA VAL A 112 -32.82 42.62 19.02
C VAL A 112 -32.24 41.22 19.10
N ILE A 113 -31.68 40.75 17.99
CA ILE A 113 -31.01 39.47 17.87
C ILE A 113 -29.58 39.58 18.38
N VAL A 114 -29.25 38.75 19.35
CA VAL A 114 -27.88 38.52 19.83
C VAL A 114 -27.36 37.28 19.12
N LEU A 115 -26.25 37.39 18.38
CA LEU A 115 -25.67 36.23 17.69
C LEU A 115 -25.00 35.27 18.70
N PRO A 116 -25.00 33.96 18.44
CA PRO A 116 -24.26 32.99 19.26
C PRO A 116 -22.75 33.18 19.10
N GLU A 117 -21.95 32.56 19.97
CA GLU A 117 -20.50 32.47 19.81
C GLU A 117 -20.10 31.53 18.65
N GLN A 118 -18.81 31.49 18.31
CA GLN A 118 -18.31 30.56 17.29
C GLN A 118 -18.46 29.12 17.81
N PRO A 119 -19.05 28.18 17.03
CA PRO A 119 -19.18 26.79 17.46
C PRO A 119 -17.81 26.16 17.70
N VAL A 120 -17.67 25.47 18.83
CA VAL A 120 -16.46 24.69 19.13
C VAL A 120 -16.77 23.21 19.05
N VAL A 121 -15.83 22.42 18.52
CA VAL A 121 -16.00 20.97 18.39
C VAL A 121 -15.12 20.25 19.39
N LEU A 122 -15.72 19.30 20.10
CA LEU A 122 -15.09 18.47 21.11
C LEU A 122 -14.96 17.04 20.61
N ASP A 123 -13.87 16.38 21.00
CA ASP A 123 -13.67 14.95 20.75
C ASP A 123 -14.58 14.08 21.64
N ARG A 124 -14.47 12.76 21.47
CA ARG A 124 -15.24 11.78 22.25
C ARG A 124 -15.04 11.84 23.77
N TRP A 125 -13.99 12.52 24.24
CA TRP A 125 -13.65 12.70 25.65
C TRP A 125 -13.97 14.12 26.15
N GLY A 126 -14.61 14.97 25.31
CA GLY A 126 -14.97 16.34 25.66
C GLY A 126 -13.82 17.34 25.56
N ARG A 127 -12.71 16.99 24.90
CA ARG A 127 -11.56 17.91 24.72
C ARG A 127 -11.71 18.69 23.43
N LEU A 128 -11.29 19.96 23.43
CA LEU A 128 -11.32 20.80 22.24
C LEU A 128 -10.47 20.20 21.11
N MET A 129 -11.07 20.11 19.92
CA MET A 129 -10.38 19.67 18.71
C MET A 129 -9.54 20.81 18.13
N ASN A 130 -8.23 20.61 18.05
CA ASN A 130 -7.30 21.59 17.49
C ASN A 130 -7.06 21.32 15.99
N GLY A 131 -6.92 22.38 15.20
CA GLY A 131 -6.65 22.31 13.76
C GLY A 131 -7.89 22.03 12.93
N THR A 132 -7.69 21.50 11.72
CA THR A 132 -8.75 21.31 10.71
C THR A 132 -8.88 19.87 10.23
N LYS A 133 -8.18 18.93 10.86
CA LYS A 133 -8.21 17.50 10.50
C LYS A 133 -8.88 16.67 11.58
N LEU A 134 -9.68 15.71 11.15
CA LEU A 134 -10.31 14.70 11.99
C LEU A 134 -9.65 13.35 11.68
N GLY A 135 -8.76 12.88 12.55
CA GLY A 135 -7.99 11.66 12.35
C GLY A 135 -6.48 11.87 12.43
N PRO A 136 -5.67 10.94 11.90
CA PRO A 136 -6.06 9.85 10.99
C PRO A 136 -6.89 8.73 11.67
N LYS A 137 -7.85 8.16 10.93
CA LYS A 137 -8.71 7.03 11.32
C LYS A 137 -8.53 5.82 10.39
N GLU A 138 -8.92 4.63 10.82
CA GLU A 138 -8.91 3.42 9.99
C GLU A 138 -10.31 3.08 9.45
N GLU A 139 -10.39 2.28 8.40
CA GLU A 139 -11.68 1.77 7.90
C GLU A 139 -12.37 0.93 8.98
N GLY A 140 -13.65 1.21 9.21
CA GLY A 140 -14.45 0.56 10.26
C GLY A 140 -14.35 1.22 11.64
N ASP A 141 -13.50 2.24 11.82
CA ASP A 141 -13.55 3.09 13.01
C ASP A 141 -14.86 3.88 13.10
N ASP A 142 -15.17 4.38 14.29
CA ASP A 142 -16.25 5.34 14.52
C ASP A 142 -15.69 6.76 14.76
N VAL A 143 -16.43 7.77 14.29
CA VAL A 143 -16.25 9.17 14.69
C VAL A 143 -17.30 9.53 15.73
N VAL A 144 -16.84 10.08 16.85
CA VAL A 144 -17.71 10.68 17.87
C VAL A 144 -17.19 12.07 18.18
N ILE A 145 -17.99 13.08 17.84
CA ILE A 145 -17.67 14.50 18.01
C ILE A 145 -18.90 15.25 18.54
N THR A 146 -18.65 16.28 19.35
CA THR A 146 -19.73 17.10 19.93
C THR A 146 -19.54 18.53 19.52
N CYS A 147 -20.55 19.15 18.92
CA CYS A 147 -20.55 20.57 18.70
C CYS A 147 -21.15 21.26 19.91
N ARG A 148 -20.46 22.28 20.43
CA ARG A 148 -20.90 23.09 21.56
C ARG A 148 -20.95 24.55 21.13
N VAL A 149 -22.06 25.21 21.45
CA VAL A 149 -22.31 26.62 21.17
C VAL A 149 -22.79 27.31 22.44
N SER A 150 -22.29 28.53 22.68
CA SER A 150 -22.66 29.40 23.80
C SER A 150 -23.40 30.63 23.32
N GLY A 151 -24.44 31.02 24.06
CA GLY A 151 -25.20 32.25 23.86
C GLY A 151 -26.09 32.25 22.62
N GLY A 152 -26.55 33.43 22.26
CA GLY A 152 -27.50 33.65 21.17
C GLY A 152 -28.93 33.86 21.66
N ARG A 153 -29.59 34.90 21.14
CA ARG A 153 -31.01 35.18 21.38
C ARG A 153 -31.63 35.68 20.07
N PRO A 154 -32.68 35.05 19.51
CA PRO A 154 -33.31 33.80 19.96
C PRO A 154 -32.31 32.62 20.06
N GLN A 155 -32.74 31.55 20.72
CA GLN A 155 -31.93 30.34 20.89
C GLN A 155 -31.48 29.81 19.52
N PRO A 156 -30.17 29.58 19.31
CA PRO A 156 -29.67 29.08 18.03
C PRO A 156 -29.98 27.60 17.82
N GLU A 157 -30.17 27.23 16.57
CA GLU A 157 -30.12 25.85 16.12
C GLU A 157 -28.66 25.41 16.00
N VAL A 158 -28.37 24.13 16.32
CA VAL A 158 -27.05 23.52 16.19
C VAL A 158 -27.19 22.21 15.42
N ARG A 159 -26.49 22.09 14.30
CA ARG A 159 -26.58 20.95 13.40
C ARG A 159 -25.24 20.53 12.82
N TRP A 160 -25.16 19.26 12.45
CA TRP A 160 -24.05 18.69 11.72
C TRP A 160 -24.36 18.57 10.24
N LEU A 161 -23.40 19.01 9.43
CA LEU A 161 -23.38 18.81 8.01
C LEU A 161 -22.17 17.95 7.63
N ILE A 162 -22.37 17.00 6.72
CA ILE A 162 -21.30 16.27 6.07
C ILE A 162 -21.34 16.61 4.58
N ASN A 163 -20.24 17.17 4.07
CA ASN A 163 -20.14 17.63 2.67
C ASN A 163 -21.28 18.59 2.27
N GLY A 164 -21.71 19.45 3.21
CA GLY A 164 -22.79 20.42 3.02
C GLY A 164 -24.21 19.86 3.17
N VAL A 165 -24.37 18.57 3.43
CA VAL A 165 -25.68 17.93 3.65
C VAL A 165 -25.93 17.78 5.15
N ILE A 166 -27.09 18.22 5.64
CA ILE A 166 -27.48 18.05 7.05
C ILE A 166 -27.64 16.55 7.34
N VAL A 167 -26.89 16.05 8.31
CA VAL A 167 -26.94 14.65 8.75
C VAL A 167 -27.52 14.48 10.14
N ASP A 168 -27.48 15.54 10.95
CA ASP A 168 -28.04 15.54 12.30
C ASP A 168 -28.41 16.97 12.71
N ASP A 169 -29.63 17.15 13.18
CA ASP A 169 -30.18 18.41 13.70
C ASP A 169 -30.77 18.25 15.10
N GLN A 170 -30.52 17.12 15.77
CA GLN A 170 -30.98 16.85 17.12
C GLN A 170 -29.98 17.42 18.13
N TYR A 171 -30.36 18.50 18.80
CA TYR A 171 -29.53 19.18 19.79
C TYR A 171 -30.18 19.19 21.17
N GLU A 172 -29.34 19.14 22.20
CA GLU A 172 -29.73 19.20 23.59
C GLU A 172 -29.30 20.53 24.20
N GLN A 173 -30.18 21.11 25.02
CA GLN A 173 -29.86 22.26 25.83
C GLN A 173 -29.45 21.79 27.22
N ASN A 174 -28.19 22.05 27.56
CA ASN A 174 -27.69 21.80 28.91
C ASN A 174 -28.01 22.98 29.83
N SER A 175 -27.73 22.84 31.12
CA SER A 175 -27.92 23.91 32.11
C SER A 175 -27.20 25.21 31.68
N GLY A 176 -27.97 26.27 31.39
CA GLY A 176 -27.46 27.60 31.04
C GLY A 176 -27.67 27.98 29.56
N ASP A 177 -26.80 28.86 29.05
CA ASP A 177 -26.80 29.37 27.66
C ASP A 177 -25.98 28.45 26.72
N ILE A 178 -25.89 27.13 26.99
CA ILE A 178 -25.07 26.18 26.23
C ILE A 178 -25.95 25.17 25.50
N ILE A 179 -25.72 25.01 24.20
CA ILE A 179 -26.39 24.04 23.34
C ILE A 179 -25.36 23.10 22.75
N GLU A 180 -25.66 21.81 22.78
CA GLU A 180 -24.79 20.77 22.25
C GLU A 180 -25.49 19.86 21.25
N ASN A 181 -24.75 19.43 20.23
CA ASN A 181 -25.18 18.39 19.31
C ASN A 181 -24.06 17.35 19.16
N ARG A 182 -24.32 16.12 19.60
CA ARG A 182 -23.35 15.02 19.61
C ARG A 182 -23.59 14.05 18.46
N LEU A 183 -22.66 14.04 17.51
CA LEU A 183 -22.71 13.16 16.35
C LEU A 183 -21.93 11.86 16.61
N LEU A 184 -22.56 10.73 16.29
CA LEU A 184 -21.93 9.43 16.07
C LEU A 184 -22.01 9.10 14.58
N TRP A 185 -20.86 9.02 13.90
CA TRP A 185 -20.76 8.52 12.54
C TRP A 185 -20.07 7.15 12.55
N PRO A 186 -20.84 6.05 12.44
CA PRO A 186 -20.31 4.71 12.65
C PRO A 186 -19.68 4.12 11.40
N THR A 187 -18.74 3.19 11.60
CA THR A 187 -18.18 2.32 10.54
C THR A 187 -17.71 3.07 9.30
N ILE A 188 -16.71 3.94 9.50
CA ILE A 188 -16.12 4.78 8.46
C ILE A 188 -15.72 3.95 7.23
N GLN A 189 -16.11 4.43 6.05
CA GLN A 189 -15.80 3.83 4.77
C GLN A 189 -14.67 4.57 4.04
N ARG A 190 -14.07 3.91 3.04
CA ARG A 190 -13.11 4.54 2.11
C ARG A 190 -13.64 5.79 1.43
N SER A 191 -14.92 5.79 1.08
CA SER A 191 -15.61 6.90 0.43
C SER A 191 -15.66 8.15 1.32
N ASP A 192 -15.52 7.98 2.63
CA ASP A 192 -15.61 9.08 3.59
C ASP A 192 -14.30 9.89 3.64
N LEU A 193 -13.22 9.42 2.99
CA LEU A 193 -11.96 10.14 2.90
C LEU A 193 -12.17 11.57 2.37
N ASN A 194 -11.59 12.54 3.08
CA ASN A 194 -11.74 13.97 2.83
C ASN A 194 -13.17 14.51 3.00
N SER A 195 -14.10 13.75 3.58
CA SER A 195 -15.41 14.29 3.94
C SER A 195 -15.25 15.40 4.96
N ILE A 196 -16.03 16.46 4.77
CA ILE A 196 -15.97 17.67 5.59
C ILE A 196 -17.11 17.61 6.61
N PHE A 197 -16.74 17.45 7.87
CA PHE A 197 -17.65 17.50 9.02
C PHE A 197 -17.74 18.93 9.51
N THR A 198 -18.91 19.54 9.33
CA THR A 198 -19.17 20.94 9.66
C THR A 198 -20.21 21.01 10.77
N CYS A 199 -19.84 21.59 11.91
CA CYS A 199 -20.85 22.08 12.83
C CYS A 199 -21.28 23.46 12.38
N GLN A 200 -22.59 23.63 12.21
CA GLN A 200 -23.18 24.91 11.85
C GLN A 200 -24.17 25.36 12.93
N THR A 201 -24.14 26.65 13.25
CA THR A 201 -25.10 27.26 14.17
C THR A 201 -25.67 28.56 13.65
N MET A 202 -26.96 28.75 13.88
CA MET A 202 -27.73 29.89 13.38
C MET A 202 -28.93 30.18 14.27
N ASN A 203 -29.16 31.45 14.58
CA ASN A 203 -30.40 31.91 15.23
C ASN A 203 -31.18 32.96 14.43
N THR A 204 -30.68 33.35 13.26
CA THR A 204 -31.35 34.29 12.36
C THR A 204 -30.88 34.10 10.93
N LYS A 205 -31.74 34.44 9.95
CA LYS A 205 -31.41 34.47 8.51
C LYS A 205 -30.80 35.80 8.05
N LEU A 206 -30.73 36.80 8.94
CA LEU A 206 -30.16 38.13 8.64
C LEU A 206 -28.63 38.14 8.56
N VAL A 207 -28.00 37.07 9.02
CA VAL A 207 -26.54 36.88 9.03
C VAL A 207 -26.24 35.45 8.58
N GLU A 208 -25.10 35.26 7.93
CA GLU A 208 -24.59 33.92 7.64
C GLU A 208 -24.41 33.11 8.93
N ALA A 209 -24.70 31.81 8.83
CA ALA A 209 -24.51 30.89 9.92
C ALA A 209 -23.01 30.77 10.28
N LYS A 210 -22.71 30.58 11.56
CA LYS A 210 -21.34 30.34 11.99
C LYS A 210 -21.00 28.86 11.86
N GLU A 211 -19.81 28.57 11.35
CA GLU A 211 -19.40 27.21 11.02
C GLU A 211 -17.98 26.89 11.51
N THR A 212 -17.78 25.67 11.99
CA THR A 212 -16.47 25.10 12.27
C THR A 212 -16.37 23.73 11.62
N SER A 213 -15.32 23.51 10.81
CA SER A 213 -15.21 22.37 9.90
C SER A 213 -13.92 21.57 10.07
N TYR A 214 -14.03 20.26 9.95
CA TYR A 214 -12.90 19.32 9.98
C TYR A 214 -12.94 18.36 8.79
N VAL A 215 -11.78 18.12 8.19
CA VAL A 215 -11.61 17.18 7.08
C VAL A 215 -11.22 15.81 7.62
N LEU A 216 -12.00 14.78 7.31
CA LEU A 216 -11.72 13.41 7.72
C LEU A 216 -10.49 12.85 7.00
N ASP A 217 -9.52 12.41 7.80
CA ASP A 217 -8.25 11.87 7.34
C ASP A 217 -8.20 10.37 7.63
N LEU A 218 -7.91 9.53 6.62
CA LEU A 218 -7.92 8.06 6.76
C LEU A 218 -6.58 7.40 6.46
N HIS A 219 -6.23 6.39 7.25
CA HIS A 219 -5.28 5.36 6.91
C HIS A 219 -6.00 4.20 6.22
N LEU A 220 -5.63 3.93 4.97
CA LEU A 220 -6.28 2.95 4.10
C LEU A 220 -5.28 1.85 3.74
N LYS A 221 -5.59 0.59 4.03
CA LYS A 221 -4.78 -0.57 3.59
C LYS A 221 -4.70 -0.65 2.05
N PRO A 222 -3.75 -1.39 1.46
CA PRO A 222 -3.80 -1.69 0.03
C PRO A 222 -5.13 -2.37 -0.33
N LEU A 223 -5.74 -1.99 -1.45
CA LEU A 223 -6.95 -2.60 -1.98
C LEU A 223 -6.65 -3.75 -2.94
N SER A 224 -5.57 -3.61 -3.70
CA SER A 224 -5.13 -4.63 -4.66
C SER A 224 -3.63 -4.57 -4.87
N VAL A 225 -3.03 -5.73 -5.13
CA VAL A 225 -1.61 -5.87 -5.47
C VAL A 225 -1.49 -6.82 -6.66
N LYS A 226 -0.75 -6.43 -7.70
CA LYS A 226 -0.56 -7.24 -8.91
C LYS A 226 0.89 -7.19 -9.37
N ILE A 227 1.45 -8.35 -9.71
CA ILE A 227 2.66 -8.44 -10.52
C ILE A 227 2.23 -8.19 -11.96
N ILE A 228 2.87 -7.21 -12.60
CA ILE A 228 2.49 -6.72 -13.93
C ILE A 228 3.21 -7.57 -14.98
N ASP A 229 2.40 -8.22 -15.83
CA ASP A 229 2.83 -9.00 -17.00
C ASP A 229 4.11 -9.82 -16.77
N PRO A 230 4.15 -10.71 -15.77
CA PRO A 230 5.34 -11.51 -15.50
C PRO A 230 5.66 -12.42 -16.71
N PRO A 231 6.95 -12.64 -17.02
CA PRO A 231 7.34 -13.53 -18.12
C PRO A 231 6.72 -14.93 -17.97
N GLN A 232 6.24 -15.51 -19.07
CA GLN A 232 5.70 -16.88 -19.05
C GLN A 232 6.77 -17.94 -18.79
N ALA A 233 8.01 -17.68 -19.25
CA ALA A 233 9.17 -18.51 -19.02
C ALA A 233 10.40 -17.61 -18.77
N LEU A 234 11.31 -18.11 -17.96
CA LEU A 234 12.54 -17.45 -17.56
C LEU A 234 13.72 -18.33 -17.97
N VAL A 235 14.63 -17.85 -18.81
CA VAL A 235 15.86 -18.56 -19.12
C VAL A 235 16.83 -18.43 -17.94
N ALA A 236 17.40 -19.54 -17.48
CA ALA A 236 18.32 -19.53 -16.35
C ALA A 236 19.52 -18.58 -16.59
N GLU A 237 19.96 -17.91 -15.52
CA GLU A 237 21.06 -16.94 -15.46
C GLU A 237 20.84 -15.62 -16.24
N ASN A 238 19.84 -15.54 -17.12
CA ASN A 238 19.47 -14.29 -17.78
C ASN A 238 18.93 -13.26 -16.78
N ARG A 239 19.17 -11.97 -17.04
CA ARG A 239 18.72 -10.87 -16.20
C ARG A 239 17.30 -10.46 -16.59
N TYR A 240 16.40 -10.39 -15.62
CA TYR A 240 15.01 -9.98 -15.80
C TYR A 240 14.65 -8.79 -14.90
N GLU A 241 13.68 -8.02 -15.37
CA GLU A 241 13.04 -6.94 -14.65
C GLU A 241 11.54 -7.21 -14.57
N VAL A 242 11.00 -7.26 -13.35
CA VAL A 242 9.58 -7.54 -13.11
C VAL A 242 9.02 -6.49 -12.18
N SER A 243 7.85 -5.97 -12.53
CA SER A 243 7.21 -4.89 -11.79
C SER A 243 6.01 -5.41 -11.00
N CYS A 244 5.80 -4.84 -9.82
CA CYS A 244 4.60 -5.05 -9.02
C CYS A 244 3.99 -3.70 -8.68
N ARG A 245 2.66 -3.65 -8.69
CA ARG A 245 1.91 -2.44 -8.41
C ARG A 245 0.89 -2.70 -7.30
N SER A 246 0.82 -1.76 -6.37
CA SER A 246 -0.16 -1.69 -5.29
C SER A 246 -1.05 -0.47 -5.47
N TRP A 247 -2.33 -0.59 -5.12
CA TRP A 247 -3.32 0.49 -5.25
C TRP A 247 -4.13 0.68 -3.98
N GLY A 248 -4.58 1.91 -3.74
CA GLY A 248 -5.56 2.25 -2.72
C GLY A 248 -5.02 2.33 -1.29
N SER A 249 -3.69 2.26 -1.13
CA SER A 249 -3.05 2.47 0.17
C SER A 249 -2.89 3.96 0.48
N ARG A 250 -3.19 4.36 1.71
CA ARG A 250 -2.93 5.71 2.23
C ARG A 250 -2.43 5.63 3.67
N PRO A 251 -1.22 6.08 4.00
CA PRO A 251 -0.15 6.50 3.08
C PRO A 251 0.25 5.39 2.10
N HIS A 252 1.14 5.74 1.16
CA HIS A 252 1.64 4.81 0.13
C HIS A 252 2.15 3.51 0.76
N ALA A 253 1.92 2.40 0.06
CA ALA A 253 2.33 1.09 0.55
C ALA A 253 3.84 0.90 0.38
N ILE A 254 4.46 0.18 1.30
CA ILE A 254 5.80 -0.36 1.13
C ILE A 254 5.65 -1.72 0.45
N ILE A 255 6.36 -1.92 -0.67
CA ILE A 255 6.33 -3.18 -1.41
C ILE A 255 7.62 -3.96 -1.14
N THR A 256 7.47 -5.24 -0.79
CA THR A 256 8.57 -6.16 -0.51
C THR A 256 8.43 -7.40 -1.38
N TRP A 257 9.56 -7.84 -1.95
CA TRP A 257 9.61 -9.01 -2.82
C TRP A 257 10.20 -10.22 -2.10
N TYR A 258 9.60 -11.39 -2.32
CA TYR A 258 10.05 -12.66 -1.76
C TYR A 258 10.21 -13.71 -2.84
N LYS A 259 11.38 -14.34 -2.91
CA LYS A 259 11.61 -15.56 -3.69
C LYS A 259 11.53 -16.76 -2.76
N GLY A 260 10.41 -17.48 -2.81
CA GLY A 260 10.06 -18.48 -1.80
C GLY A 260 9.88 -17.81 -0.44
N ARG A 261 10.78 -18.08 0.51
CA ARG A 261 10.80 -17.45 1.85
C ARG A 261 11.85 -16.35 1.99
N ARG A 262 12.69 -16.14 0.98
CA ARG A 262 13.82 -15.21 1.04
C ARG A 262 13.40 -13.86 0.50
N GLU A 263 13.57 -12.82 1.31
CA GLU A 263 13.40 -11.44 0.89
C GLU A 263 14.45 -11.04 -0.14
N MET A 264 14.05 -10.20 -1.10
CA MET A 264 14.88 -9.72 -2.19
C MET A 264 15.20 -8.24 -1.99
N THR A 265 16.45 -7.84 -2.22
CA THR A 265 16.97 -6.51 -1.87
C THR A 265 17.19 -5.57 -3.06
N HIS A 266 17.23 -6.09 -4.29
CA HIS A 266 17.47 -5.30 -5.51
C HIS A 266 16.17 -4.77 -6.11
N THR A 267 15.50 -3.90 -5.35
CA THR A 267 14.24 -3.28 -5.71
C THR A 267 14.42 -1.79 -5.97
N LYS A 268 13.65 -1.25 -6.91
CA LYS A 268 13.50 0.19 -7.11
C LYS A 268 12.03 0.53 -6.93
N ASP A 269 11.75 1.34 -5.93
CA ASP A 269 10.39 1.77 -5.61
C ASP A 269 10.14 3.16 -6.18
N ASP A 270 8.97 3.31 -6.81
CA ASP A 270 8.51 4.56 -7.40
C ASP A 270 7.05 4.80 -6.98
N THR A 271 6.80 5.94 -6.33
CA THR A 271 5.46 6.36 -5.93
C THR A 271 4.84 7.18 -7.05
N GLN A 272 4.15 6.51 -7.98
CA GLN A 272 3.48 7.18 -9.09
C GLN A 272 2.10 7.67 -8.63
N ASN A 273 2.00 8.94 -8.24
CA ASN A 273 0.80 9.61 -7.69
C ASN A 273 0.42 9.18 -6.26
N HIS A 274 -0.57 9.86 -5.66
CA HIS A 274 -1.00 9.64 -4.26
C HIS A 274 -1.64 8.27 -3.98
N ASN A 275 -2.05 7.52 -5.01
CA ASN A 275 -2.91 6.33 -4.86
C ASN A 275 -2.28 5.00 -5.31
N ASN A 276 -1.08 5.01 -5.89
CA ASN A 276 -0.41 3.79 -6.31
C ASN A 276 1.07 3.79 -5.94
N THR A 277 1.62 2.58 -5.76
CA THR A 277 3.04 2.36 -5.51
C THR A 277 3.52 1.28 -6.45
N VAL A 278 4.62 1.52 -7.15
CA VAL A 278 5.25 0.57 -8.07
C VAL A 278 6.59 0.17 -7.50
N SER A 279 6.88 -1.12 -7.50
CA SER A 279 8.20 -1.65 -7.15
C SER A 279 8.69 -2.55 -8.28
N THR A 280 9.91 -2.29 -8.73
CA THR A 280 10.56 -3.04 -9.79
C THR A 280 11.66 -3.90 -9.18
N LEU A 281 11.60 -5.21 -9.39
CA LEU A 281 12.61 -6.17 -8.98
C LEU A 281 13.48 -6.55 -10.18
N VAL A 282 14.81 -6.47 -10.00
CA VAL A 282 15.78 -6.97 -10.98
C VAL A 282 16.47 -8.20 -10.42
N PHE A 283 16.43 -9.32 -11.14
CA PHE A 283 17.04 -10.58 -10.70
C PHE A 283 17.43 -11.51 -11.85
N SER A 284 18.34 -12.45 -11.57
CA SER A 284 18.66 -13.57 -12.46
C SER A 284 18.17 -14.88 -11.82
N PRO A 285 17.29 -15.65 -12.49
CA PRO A 285 16.76 -16.90 -11.97
C PRO A 285 17.78 -18.03 -12.11
N LYS A 286 17.87 -18.90 -11.11
CA LYS A 286 18.70 -20.10 -11.17
C LYS A 286 17.86 -21.32 -11.56
N ILE A 287 18.52 -22.37 -12.02
CA ILE A 287 17.89 -23.67 -12.33
C ILE A 287 17.05 -24.19 -11.15
N ASP A 288 17.54 -24.05 -9.91
CA ASP A 288 16.82 -24.50 -8.71
C ASP A 288 15.68 -23.57 -8.29
N ASP A 289 15.48 -22.44 -8.96
CA ASP A 289 14.32 -21.56 -8.77
C ASP A 289 13.11 -21.99 -9.59
N ASP A 290 13.25 -22.96 -10.49
CA ASP A 290 12.13 -23.53 -11.23
C ASP A 290 11.03 -24.03 -10.29
N GLY A 291 9.78 -23.67 -10.58
CA GLY A 291 8.62 -24.00 -9.76
C GLY A 291 8.51 -23.25 -8.43
N LYS A 292 9.48 -22.41 -8.05
CA LYS A 292 9.36 -21.55 -6.85
C LYS A 292 8.44 -20.36 -7.11
N ASN A 293 7.89 -19.84 -6.02
CA ASN A 293 7.01 -18.68 -6.02
C ASN A 293 7.81 -17.39 -5.88
N MET A 294 7.57 -16.43 -6.78
CA MET A 294 7.92 -15.03 -6.61
C MET A 294 6.70 -14.29 -6.05
N THR A 295 6.82 -13.71 -4.87
CA THR A 295 5.73 -13.03 -4.17
C THR A 295 6.03 -11.56 -4.03
N CYS A 296 5.08 -10.72 -4.41
CA CYS A 296 5.09 -9.30 -4.12
C CYS A 296 4.09 -9.04 -2.99
N ARG A 297 4.55 -8.45 -1.89
CA ARG A 297 3.75 -8.09 -0.71
C ARG A 297 3.71 -6.57 -0.58
N ALA A 298 2.53 -5.99 -0.36
CA ALA A 298 2.35 -4.57 -0.09
C ALA A 298 1.76 -4.36 1.31
N GLU A 299 2.34 -3.44 2.06
CA GLU A 299 1.96 -3.13 3.44
C GLU A 299 1.80 -1.63 3.63
N ASN A 300 0.76 -1.20 4.35
CA ASN A 300 0.61 0.21 4.72
C ASN A 300 1.43 0.46 6.00
N PRO A 301 2.40 1.39 6.00
CA PRO A 301 3.27 1.62 7.17
C PRO A 301 2.52 2.14 8.40
N ALA A 302 1.33 2.72 8.23
CA ALA A 302 0.51 3.26 9.30
C ALA A 302 -0.56 2.28 9.83
N VAL A 303 -0.83 1.18 9.13
CA VAL A 303 -1.81 0.15 9.54
C VAL A 303 -1.06 -1.16 9.80
N LYS A 304 -0.73 -1.41 11.06
CA LYS A 304 0.12 -2.55 11.44
C LYS A 304 -0.59 -3.89 11.26
N GLY A 305 0.16 -4.91 10.85
CA GLY A 305 -0.30 -6.31 10.83
C GLY A 305 -1.18 -6.68 9.63
N TRP A 306 -1.42 -5.74 8.71
CA TRP A 306 -2.20 -5.98 7.49
C TRP A 306 -1.34 -5.82 6.24
N PHE A 307 -1.36 -6.83 5.38
CA PHE A 307 -0.72 -6.79 4.08
C PHE A 307 -1.58 -7.49 3.03
N LEU A 308 -1.40 -7.11 1.78
CA LEU A 308 -1.87 -7.88 0.64
C LEU A 308 -0.67 -8.39 -0.15
N GLN A 309 -0.80 -9.57 -0.74
CA GLN A 309 0.26 -10.12 -1.56
C GLN A 309 -0.29 -10.85 -2.77
N THR A 310 0.54 -10.94 -3.79
CA THR A 310 0.27 -11.71 -5.00
C THR A 310 1.50 -12.51 -5.36
N THR A 311 1.29 -13.66 -5.99
CA THR A 311 2.34 -14.64 -6.23
C THR A 311 2.31 -15.10 -7.67
N TRP A 312 3.49 -15.18 -8.26
CA TRP A 312 3.75 -15.74 -9.58
C TRP A 312 4.67 -16.94 -9.43
N LYS A 313 4.24 -18.11 -9.92
CA LYS A 313 5.07 -19.32 -9.95
C LYS A 313 6.03 -19.24 -11.14
N MET A 314 7.33 -19.21 -10.85
CA MET A 314 8.36 -19.11 -11.87
C MET A 314 8.48 -20.42 -12.64
N ASN A 315 8.57 -20.31 -13.97
CA ASN A 315 8.91 -21.40 -14.88
C ASN A 315 10.30 -21.10 -15.44
N VAL A 316 11.32 -21.75 -14.89
CA VAL A 316 12.72 -21.50 -15.27
C VAL A 316 13.18 -22.57 -16.25
N VAL A 317 13.45 -22.16 -17.49
CA VAL A 317 13.91 -23.02 -18.57
C VAL A 317 15.44 -22.98 -18.68
N TYR A 318 16.03 -24.13 -18.97
CA TYR A 318 17.48 -24.35 -19.06
C TYR A 318 17.79 -25.57 -19.94
N ALA A 319 18.97 -25.56 -20.57
CA ALA A 319 19.47 -26.72 -21.30
C ALA A 319 19.66 -27.91 -20.33
N PRO A 320 19.55 -29.17 -20.80
CA PRO A 320 19.56 -30.32 -19.89
C PRO A 320 20.82 -30.37 -19.02
N LEU A 321 20.69 -30.76 -17.77
CA LEU A 321 21.83 -31.14 -16.93
C LEU A 321 21.94 -32.66 -16.98
N VAL A 322 23.03 -33.14 -17.58
CA VAL A 322 23.24 -34.54 -17.91
C VAL A 322 24.39 -35.10 -17.08
N SER A 323 24.19 -36.25 -16.47
CA SER A 323 25.25 -36.99 -15.78
C SER A 323 25.16 -38.47 -16.10
N ILE A 324 26.30 -39.12 -16.27
CA ILE A 324 26.40 -40.55 -16.53
C ILE A 324 27.02 -41.24 -15.32
N GLN A 325 26.47 -42.40 -14.97
CA GLN A 325 27.01 -43.27 -13.93
C GLN A 325 27.00 -44.73 -14.41
N LEU A 326 27.98 -45.49 -13.94
CA LEU A 326 27.93 -46.95 -14.06
C LEU A 326 26.76 -47.47 -13.21
N GLY A 327 26.07 -48.51 -13.70
CA GLY A 327 24.95 -49.12 -13.01
C GLY A 327 25.25 -49.42 -11.55
N SER A 328 24.32 -49.04 -10.66
CA SER A 328 24.52 -49.08 -9.20
C SER A 328 24.83 -50.47 -8.63
N THR A 329 24.47 -51.55 -9.32
CA THR A 329 24.77 -52.93 -8.91
C THR A 329 26.15 -53.41 -9.37
N LEU A 330 26.87 -52.63 -10.18
CA LEU A 330 28.15 -53.01 -10.74
C LEU A 330 29.31 -52.45 -9.92
N VAL A 331 30.30 -53.30 -9.66
CA VAL A 331 31.57 -52.88 -9.06
C VAL A 331 32.55 -52.61 -10.19
N ALA A 332 32.84 -51.34 -10.46
CA ALA A 332 33.68 -50.90 -11.59
C ALA A 332 35.02 -51.66 -11.70
N ASP A 333 35.59 -52.03 -10.56
CA ASP A 333 36.85 -52.76 -10.49
C ASP A 333 36.72 -54.28 -10.70
N ASP A 334 35.54 -54.92 -10.72
CA ASP A 334 35.41 -56.38 -10.90
C ASP A 334 34.88 -56.82 -12.27
N ILE A 335 34.64 -55.88 -13.18
CA ILE A 335 34.12 -56.16 -14.53
C ILE A 335 35.16 -56.93 -15.36
N LYS A 336 34.77 -58.11 -15.86
CA LYS A 336 35.59 -59.03 -16.68
C LYS A 336 35.00 -59.20 -18.07
N GLU A 337 35.82 -59.70 -19.00
CA GLU A 337 35.31 -60.11 -20.32
C GLU A 337 34.19 -61.15 -20.18
N GLY A 338 33.09 -60.93 -20.90
CA GLY A 338 31.90 -61.77 -20.84
C GLY A 338 30.82 -61.30 -19.87
N ASP A 339 31.10 -60.31 -19.01
CA ASP A 339 30.10 -59.71 -18.12
C ASP A 339 29.14 -58.78 -18.89
N ASP A 340 27.93 -58.60 -18.36
CA ASP A 340 26.99 -57.60 -18.85
C ASP A 340 27.15 -56.32 -18.04
N VAL A 341 27.26 -55.19 -18.72
CA VAL A 341 27.49 -53.86 -18.12
C VAL A 341 26.37 -52.93 -18.55
N TYR A 342 25.95 -52.02 -17.67
CA TYR A 342 25.03 -50.97 -18.04
C TYR A 342 25.41 -49.62 -17.42
N PHE A 343 25.04 -48.56 -18.12
CA PHE A 343 25.16 -47.17 -17.70
C PHE A 343 23.80 -46.54 -17.56
N GLU A 344 23.66 -45.63 -16.61
CA GLU A 344 22.49 -44.79 -16.40
C GLU A 344 22.85 -43.34 -16.70
N CYS A 345 22.05 -42.69 -17.53
CA CYS A 345 22.17 -41.28 -17.88
C CYS A 345 21.04 -40.50 -17.20
N HIS A 346 21.37 -39.77 -16.15
CA HIS A 346 20.40 -38.94 -15.44
C HIS A 346 20.30 -37.58 -16.11
N VAL A 347 19.10 -37.20 -16.51
CA VAL A 347 18.81 -35.94 -17.21
C VAL A 347 17.80 -35.11 -16.42
N LYS A 348 18.22 -33.94 -15.92
CA LYS A 348 17.34 -32.91 -15.34
C LYS A 348 17.17 -31.79 -16.37
N SER A 349 15.95 -31.50 -16.81
CA SER A 349 15.71 -30.46 -17.82
C SER A 349 14.35 -29.79 -17.65
N ASN A 350 14.27 -28.51 -18.01
CA ASN A 350 13.01 -27.82 -18.26
C ASN A 350 13.20 -26.92 -19.50
N PRO A 351 12.44 -27.10 -20.60
CA PRO A 351 11.42 -28.13 -20.83
C PRO A 351 11.99 -29.55 -20.88
N SER A 352 11.11 -30.55 -20.94
CA SER A 352 11.50 -31.96 -21.11
C SER A 352 12.40 -32.14 -22.34
N TRP A 353 13.47 -32.93 -22.18
CA TRP A 353 14.38 -33.27 -23.26
C TRP A 353 13.69 -34.13 -24.34
N LYS A 354 14.19 -34.04 -25.57
CA LYS A 354 13.56 -34.63 -26.76
C LYS A 354 14.34 -35.80 -27.34
N LYS A 355 15.66 -35.81 -27.17
CA LYS A 355 16.56 -36.83 -27.72
C LYS A 355 17.75 -37.04 -26.79
N LEU A 356 18.16 -38.29 -26.66
CA LEU A 356 19.32 -38.73 -25.86
C LEU A 356 20.24 -39.55 -26.77
N LEU A 357 21.54 -39.24 -26.73
CA LEU A 357 22.58 -39.91 -27.51
C LEU A 357 23.65 -40.48 -26.58
N TRP A 358 24.30 -41.56 -27.01
CA TRP A 358 25.40 -42.19 -26.29
C TRP A 358 26.68 -42.08 -27.11
N PHE A 359 27.81 -41.94 -26.43
CA PHE A 359 29.13 -41.83 -27.03
C PHE A 359 30.06 -42.84 -26.36
N HIS A 360 30.93 -43.45 -27.17
CA HIS A 360 32.05 -44.26 -26.71
C HIS A 360 33.32 -43.72 -27.37
N ASP A 361 34.26 -43.24 -26.57
CA ASP A 361 35.50 -42.58 -27.00
C ASP A 361 35.23 -41.51 -28.07
N ASP A 362 34.31 -40.59 -27.74
CA ASP A 362 33.83 -39.47 -28.57
C ASP A 362 33.14 -39.85 -29.89
N THR A 363 32.90 -41.15 -30.11
CA THR A 363 32.17 -41.65 -31.29
C THR A 363 30.72 -41.96 -30.92
N LEU A 364 29.78 -41.51 -31.77
CA LEU A 364 28.36 -41.78 -31.57
C LEU A 364 28.09 -43.29 -31.56
N LEU A 365 27.57 -43.78 -30.43
CA LEU A 365 27.17 -45.15 -30.24
C LEU A 365 25.69 -45.29 -30.60
N LEU A 366 25.38 -46.13 -31.58
CA LEU A 366 24.02 -46.40 -32.02
C LEU A 366 23.47 -47.69 -31.39
N HIS A 367 22.16 -47.76 -31.22
CA HIS A 367 21.49 -49.00 -30.83
C HIS A 367 21.76 -50.11 -31.86
N ASN A 368 22.29 -51.24 -31.40
CA ASN A 368 22.57 -52.40 -32.24
C ASN A 368 22.53 -53.69 -31.40
N ALA A 369 21.37 -54.35 -31.37
CA ALA A 369 21.17 -55.59 -30.61
C ALA A 369 22.08 -56.74 -31.08
N SER A 370 22.35 -56.84 -32.38
CA SER A 370 23.25 -57.85 -32.95
C SER A 370 24.70 -57.66 -32.47
N ALA A 371 25.11 -56.41 -32.28
CA ALA A 371 26.39 -56.04 -31.67
C ALA A 371 26.35 -55.98 -30.14
N ARG A 372 25.25 -56.44 -29.51
CA ARG A 372 25.07 -56.48 -28.04
C ARG A 372 25.06 -55.11 -27.36
N VAL A 373 24.70 -54.06 -28.11
CA VAL A 373 24.57 -52.68 -27.63
C VAL A 373 23.09 -52.29 -27.60
N ILE A 374 22.50 -52.22 -26.42
CA ILE A 374 21.06 -51.97 -26.23
C ILE A 374 20.88 -50.61 -25.56
N GLN A 375 20.09 -49.73 -26.17
CA GLN A 375 19.78 -48.41 -25.63
C GLN A 375 18.30 -48.38 -25.28
N THR A 376 17.96 -48.09 -24.03
CA THR A 376 16.58 -48.05 -23.53
C THR A 376 16.37 -46.79 -22.71
N ASN A 377 15.69 -45.80 -23.28
CA ASN A 377 15.40 -44.51 -22.64
C ASN A 377 16.68 -43.80 -22.13
N GLN A 378 16.99 -43.97 -20.84
CA GLN A 378 18.14 -43.38 -20.14
C GLN A 378 19.24 -44.40 -19.82
N SER A 379 19.14 -45.63 -20.30
CA SER A 379 20.09 -46.71 -20.01
C SER A 379 20.78 -47.24 -21.27
N LEU A 380 22.09 -47.45 -21.18
CA LEU A 380 22.90 -48.14 -22.18
C LEU A 380 23.36 -49.47 -21.59
N VAL A 381 23.01 -50.59 -22.22
CA VAL A 381 23.41 -51.93 -21.82
C VAL A 381 24.36 -52.51 -22.87
N LEU A 382 25.50 -53.01 -22.41
CA LEU A 382 26.53 -53.70 -23.18
C LEU A 382 26.57 -55.15 -22.70
N GLN A 383 26.13 -56.10 -23.54
CA GLN A 383 26.13 -57.51 -23.14
C GLN A 383 27.44 -58.19 -23.54
N LYS A 384 27.96 -59.03 -22.64
CA LYS A 384 29.20 -59.81 -22.81
C LYS A 384 30.35 -58.96 -23.31
N VAL A 385 30.73 -57.97 -22.49
CA VAL A 385 31.78 -56.99 -22.83
C VAL A 385 33.10 -57.66 -23.19
N VAL A 386 33.84 -57.05 -24.12
CA VAL A 386 35.15 -57.52 -24.59
C VAL A 386 36.20 -56.46 -24.31
N LYS A 387 37.49 -56.76 -24.50
CA LYS A 387 38.58 -55.78 -24.35
C LYS A 387 38.33 -54.46 -25.09
N GLN A 388 37.74 -54.49 -26.28
CA GLN A 388 37.42 -53.29 -27.08
C GLN A 388 36.26 -52.47 -26.51
N SER A 389 35.45 -53.02 -25.60
CA SER A 389 34.40 -52.28 -24.90
C SER A 389 34.96 -51.33 -23.83
N ALA A 390 36.23 -51.49 -23.43
CA ALA A 390 36.88 -50.57 -22.50
C ALA A 390 37.10 -49.21 -23.17
N GLY A 391 36.83 -48.13 -22.44
CA GLY A 391 36.89 -46.77 -22.96
C GLY A 391 36.04 -45.81 -22.16
N TYR A 392 35.95 -44.57 -22.61
CA TYR A 392 35.12 -43.53 -21.99
C TYR A 392 33.74 -43.51 -22.61
N TYR A 393 32.72 -43.53 -21.75
CA TYR A 393 31.33 -43.39 -22.15
C TYR A 393 30.79 -42.04 -21.70
N ALA A 394 29.97 -41.44 -22.54
CA ALA A 394 29.22 -40.23 -22.22
C ALA A 394 27.83 -40.31 -22.85
N CYS A 395 26.90 -39.52 -22.34
CA CYS A 395 25.60 -39.31 -22.97
C CYS A 395 25.37 -37.82 -23.22
N SER A 396 24.62 -37.47 -24.26
CA SER A 396 24.12 -36.12 -24.49
C SER A 396 22.60 -36.09 -24.50
N ALA A 397 22.02 -34.96 -24.09
CA ALA A 397 20.60 -34.72 -24.18
C ALA A 397 20.31 -33.31 -24.70
N ILE A 398 19.24 -33.16 -25.49
CA ILE A 398 18.84 -31.90 -26.10
C ILE A 398 17.38 -31.54 -25.75
N ASN A 399 17.13 -30.27 -25.43
CA ASN A 399 15.79 -29.70 -25.30
C ASN A 399 15.67 -28.39 -26.11
N GLY A 400 14.61 -27.60 -25.88
CA GLY A 400 14.39 -26.32 -26.55
C GLY A 400 15.45 -25.25 -26.27
N GLU A 401 16.22 -25.38 -25.19
CA GLU A 401 17.24 -24.42 -24.77
C GLU A 401 18.66 -24.80 -25.21
N GLY A 402 18.89 -26.06 -25.61
CA GLY A 402 20.19 -26.51 -26.13
C GLY A 402 20.48 -27.99 -25.88
N GLU A 403 21.67 -28.41 -26.32
CA GLU A 403 22.24 -29.74 -26.08
C GLU A 403 23.42 -29.66 -25.10
N THR A 404 23.50 -30.63 -24.21
CA THR A 404 24.61 -30.76 -23.25
C THR A 404 25.08 -32.20 -23.19
N VAL A 405 26.35 -32.38 -22.82
CA VAL A 405 27.02 -33.68 -22.69
C VAL A 405 27.37 -33.93 -21.23
N SER A 406 27.22 -35.18 -20.78
CA SER A 406 27.59 -35.60 -19.43
C SER A 406 29.10 -35.53 -19.18
N ASN A 407 29.48 -35.77 -17.92
CA ASN A 407 30.84 -36.22 -17.58
C ASN A 407 31.22 -37.48 -18.37
N GLN A 408 32.51 -37.81 -18.43
CA GLN A 408 32.99 -39.08 -19.00
C GLN A 408 33.07 -40.16 -17.91
N GLN A 409 32.52 -41.34 -18.17
CA GLN A 409 32.62 -42.53 -17.32
C GLN A 409 33.50 -43.57 -17.99
N PHE A 410 34.66 -43.88 -17.39
CA PHE A 410 35.54 -44.91 -17.90
C PHE A 410 35.04 -46.31 -17.55
N LEU A 411 35.00 -47.20 -18.54
CA LEU A 411 34.76 -48.63 -18.38
C LEU A 411 36.09 -49.39 -18.43
N ARG A 412 36.41 -50.09 -17.35
CA ARG A 412 37.55 -51.01 -17.30
C ARG A 412 37.06 -52.44 -17.50
N VAL A 413 37.64 -53.15 -18.46
CA VAL A 413 37.37 -54.59 -18.68
C VAL A 413 38.62 -55.41 -18.36
N LYS A 414 38.53 -56.27 -17.35
CA LYS A 414 39.60 -57.21 -17.01
C LYS A 414 39.62 -58.37 -18.01
N HIS A 415 40.80 -58.64 -18.57
CA HIS A 415 41.03 -59.77 -19.47
C HIS A 415 42.20 -60.63 -18.96
N SER A 416 42.15 -61.93 -19.20
CA SER A 416 43.28 -62.82 -18.97
C SER A 416 44.33 -62.61 -20.06
N GLN A 417 45.58 -62.35 -19.70
CA GLN A 417 46.70 -62.30 -20.65
C GLN A 417 46.96 -63.70 -21.22
N GLN A 418 46.63 -63.94 -22.49
CA GLN A 418 47.10 -65.13 -23.19
C GLN A 418 48.62 -65.01 -23.38
N ARG A 419 49.40 -65.88 -22.72
CA ARG A 419 50.82 -66.04 -23.02
C ARG A 419 50.95 -66.65 -24.41
N THR A 420 51.31 -65.85 -25.41
CA THR A 420 51.76 -66.37 -26.70
C THR A 420 53.07 -67.12 -26.47
N VAL A 421 53.01 -68.45 -26.35
CA VAL A 421 54.21 -69.29 -26.37
C VAL A 421 54.64 -69.39 -27.83
N VAL A 422 55.55 -68.52 -28.25
CA VAL A 422 56.27 -68.73 -29.51
C VAL A 422 57.25 -69.88 -29.26
N ALA A 423 56.91 -71.07 -29.77
CA ALA A 423 57.84 -72.19 -29.79
C ALA A 423 58.94 -71.89 -30.84
N LEU A 424 60.07 -71.37 -30.37
CA LEU A 424 61.30 -71.35 -31.18
C LEU A 424 61.89 -72.76 -31.17
N GLY A 425 61.98 -73.37 -32.36
CA GLY A 425 62.69 -74.62 -32.59
C GLY A 425 64.14 -74.52 -32.12
N ALA A 426 64.65 -75.63 -31.57
CA ALA A 426 65.93 -75.71 -30.91
C ALA A 426 67.10 -75.29 -31.83
N GLY A 427 67.85 -74.27 -31.41
CA GLY A 427 69.15 -73.93 -31.97
C GLY A 427 69.29 -72.48 -32.45
N GLN A 428 69.34 -71.53 -31.50
CA GLN A 428 70.22 -70.34 -31.46
C GLN A 428 69.59 -69.20 -30.62
N ARG A 429 70.46 -68.40 -29.98
CA ARG A 429 70.14 -67.38 -28.95
C ARG A 429 69.21 -66.28 -29.48
N GLY A 430 67.98 -66.21 -28.95
CA GLY A 430 67.09 -65.06 -29.08
C GLY A 430 67.20 -64.11 -27.89
N ARG A 431 67.61 -62.86 -28.14
CA ARG A 431 67.60 -61.76 -27.16
C ARG A 431 66.18 -61.18 -27.10
N VAL A 432 65.45 -61.42 -26.02
CA VAL A 432 64.14 -60.78 -25.81
C VAL A 432 64.36 -59.44 -25.09
N ARG A 433 64.21 -58.33 -25.84
CA ARG A 433 63.96 -57.01 -25.25
C ARG A 433 62.49 -56.99 -24.81
N GLY A 434 62.25 -56.94 -23.50
CA GLY A 434 60.95 -56.64 -22.94
C GLY A 434 60.96 -55.19 -22.47
N ASP A 435 60.17 -54.35 -23.13
CA ASP A 435 59.87 -53.01 -22.62
C ASP A 435 58.88 -53.14 -21.46
N THR A 436 59.10 -52.34 -20.43
CA THR A 436 58.47 -52.47 -19.12
C THR A 436 57.29 -51.51 -18.96
N SER A 437 56.11 -52.03 -18.63
CA SER A 437 55.08 -51.27 -17.90
C SER A 437 54.68 -52.04 -16.64
N ARG A 438 54.57 -51.29 -15.54
CA ARG A 438 54.66 -51.75 -14.14
C ARG A 438 53.48 -52.64 -13.72
N GLY A 439 53.78 -53.76 -13.07
CA GLY A 439 52.80 -54.55 -12.31
C GLY A 439 52.91 -56.08 -12.36
N ALA A 440 53.97 -56.66 -12.96
CA ALA A 440 54.11 -58.12 -13.03
C ALA A 440 55.24 -58.65 -12.12
N THR A 441 54.87 -59.34 -11.04
CA THR A 441 55.80 -60.13 -10.22
C THR A 441 56.22 -61.37 -11.00
N ARG A 442 57.47 -61.43 -11.48
CA ARG A 442 58.04 -62.63 -12.14
C ARG A 442 58.54 -63.61 -11.06
N LYS A 443 57.89 -64.76 -10.90
CA LYS A 443 58.45 -65.92 -10.19
C LYS A 443 59.19 -66.83 -11.17
N PHE A 444 60.49 -67.02 -10.95
CA PHE A 444 61.26 -68.11 -11.54
C PHE A 444 61.33 -69.26 -10.53
N SER A 445 60.96 -70.47 -10.95
CA SER A 445 61.21 -71.70 -10.18
C SER A 445 62.32 -72.49 -10.86
N ARG A 446 63.51 -72.49 -10.28
CA ARG A 446 64.56 -73.49 -10.58
C ARG A 446 64.42 -74.62 -9.56
N LYS A 447 64.20 -75.86 -10.02
CA LYS A 447 64.34 -77.06 -9.18
C LYS A 447 65.82 -77.21 -8.81
N GLY A 448 66.15 -76.94 -7.54
CA GLY A 448 67.49 -77.13 -6.96
C GLY A 448 67.54 -78.41 -6.13
N ILE A 449 68.53 -79.23 -6.44
CA ILE A 449 68.92 -80.49 -5.79
C ILE A 449 69.42 -80.21 -4.36
N THR A 450 69.03 -81.03 -3.40
CA THR A 450 69.43 -80.94 -1.98
C THR A 450 70.58 -81.91 -1.69
N ILE A 451 71.67 -81.42 -1.09
CA ILE A 451 72.72 -82.24 -0.45
C ILE A 451 72.77 -81.82 1.03
N ASN A 452 72.62 -82.80 1.92
CA ASN A 452 72.65 -82.65 3.38
C ASN A 452 74.09 -82.64 3.91
N ASN A 453 74.35 -81.82 4.94
CA ASN A 453 75.14 -82.26 6.09
C ASN A 453 74.87 -81.42 7.35
N LYS A 454 74.81 -82.15 8.48
CA LYS A 454 74.71 -81.78 9.90
C LYS A 454 75.83 -80.79 10.33
N GLU A 455 75.83 -80.04 11.44
CA GLU A 455 75.43 -80.33 12.83
C GLU A 455 75.67 -79.08 13.74
N LEU A 456 75.09 -79.08 14.96
CA LEU A 456 75.50 -78.39 16.21
C LEU A 456 75.48 -76.83 16.26
N SER A 457 75.24 -76.14 17.37
CA SER A 457 74.54 -76.35 18.64
C SER A 457 74.48 -74.98 19.35
N ASN A 458 73.54 -74.85 20.29
CA ASN A 458 73.61 -74.02 21.51
C ASN A 458 73.34 -72.50 21.52
N ARG A 459 72.27 -72.23 22.27
CA ARG A 459 72.17 -71.37 23.48
C ARG A 459 72.00 -69.84 23.38
N MET A 460 70.81 -69.47 23.85
CA MET A 460 70.52 -68.60 25.01
C MET A 460 70.34 -67.07 24.83
N ARG A 461 69.22 -66.65 25.45
CA ARG A 461 68.94 -65.40 26.18
C ARG A 461 68.35 -64.20 25.42
N SER A 462 67.02 -64.11 25.57
CA SER A 462 66.20 -62.92 25.90
C SER A 462 66.70 -62.21 27.20
N PRO A 463 66.19 -61.04 27.70
CA PRO A 463 65.09 -60.15 27.24
C PRO A 463 65.42 -58.63 27.30
N ARG A 464 64.48 -57.78 26.85
CA ARG A 464 63.93 -56.53 27.46
C ARG A 464 63.30 -55.69 26.34
N ARG A 465 61.98 -55.44 26.25
CA ARG A 465 60.98 -54.70 27.08
C ARG A 465 61.22 -53.19 27.24
N PHE A 466 60.08 -52.50 27.13
CA PHE A 466 59.73 -51.08 27.35
C PHE A 466 60.04 -50.15 26.16
N ALA A 467 59.10 -49.36 25.65
CA ALA A 467 57.71 -49.08 26.03
C ALA A 467 56.90 -48.69 24.78
#